data_AF-A0A6C0HNG9-F1
#
_entry.id   AF-A0A6C0HNG9-F1
#
_cell.length_a   1.000
_cell.length_b   1.000
_cell.length_c   1.000
_cell.angle_alpha   90.00
_cell.angle_beta   90.00
_cell.angle_gamma   90.00
#
_symmetry.space_group_name_H-M   'P 1'
#
loop_
_entity.id
_entity.type
_entity.pdbx_description
1 polymer ?
#
loop_
_entity_poly.entity_id
_entity_poly.type
_entity_poly.pdbx_seq_one_letter_code
_entity_poly.pdbx_strand_id
1 'polypeptide(L)'
;MTARPPKSFVDDVFDENTLTCIYSPTRMNKYIPGILDTRFMYGKENKKMLYMCHPDNKALPPFYVAYQIPPQFEKKKLSYYVTFQFKHWNLQQPVGTLTQNFGSIDVLEHSYEYLLYCKSLQGSLQLMQKEALKRIPSFQIDLPFRDARVFTIDGKESMDLDDGLSIDAEKRSIYIALVPYVLEKLELTDCLLNRAANIYFPDKRISMMHPIVASLCSLHKGCERACLVLDLYHDGREKLDVVKVKVSDNFHYEEDRLLADPDYQAFMKHGIKDSHELVSSLMKHINRYCGSVLKKGIHLNIQKKDQVLDQRFPDFFMSYSEYSYSGEYTQVSSPIRRLVDIMNMTQLCIEQNLFPFHPEVCLRFYDKLDELNQGMRNIKQIQSKTKWFHHLSTHKNQIYTAIVYSKEMSTKGRDIWKYTLYIPSVGNTCSVHTSNEYEILSEVAIKPFLFMDEYNLKKKVRFQIGLGITQDLESF
;
A
#
# COMPACT_ATOMS: atom_id res chain seq x y z
N MET A 1 11.25 -52.57 9.08
CA MET A 1 10.46 -51.68 8.21
C MET A 1 10.94 -50.26 8.47
N THR A 2 11.73 -49.69 7.56
CA THR A 2 12.16 -48.29 7.65
C THR A 2 10.94 -47.41 7.44
N ALA A 3 10.47 -46.75 8.50
CA ALA A 3 9.38 -45.79 8.41
C ALA A 3 9.80 -44.73 7.36
N ARG A 4 8.94 -44.49 6.36
CA ARG A 4 9.17 -43.39 5.42
C ARG A 4 9.34 -42.12 6.25
N PRO A 5 10.33 -41.26 5.94
CA PRO A 5 10.52 -40.03 6.67
C PRO A 5 9.21 -39.22 6.68
N PRO A 6 8.86 -38.59 7.80
CA PRO A 6 7.64 -37.81 7.91
C PRO A 6 7.67 -36.70 6.86
N LYS A 7 6.57 -36.54 6.10
CA LYS A 7 6.46 -35.48 5.10
C LYS A 7 6.31 -34.14 5.82
N SER A 8 7.33 -33.30 5.70
CA SER A 8 7.41 -31.99 6.34
C SER A 8 7.38 -30.86 5.30
N PHE A 9 6.92 -29.70 5.73
CA PHE A 9 7.13 -28.44 5.01
C PHE A 9 8.35 -27.71 5.57
N VAL A 10 8.82 -26.71 4.82
CA VAL A 10 9.77 -25.72 5.32
C VAL A 10 9.17 -25.00 6.53
N ASP A 11 9.98 -24.77 7.55
CA ASP A 11 9.63 -24.16 8.84
C ASP A 11 8.63 -24.96 9.71
N ASP A 12 8.41 -26.25 9.43
CA ASP A 12 7.73 -27.14 10.36
C ASP A 12 8.59 -27.32 11.62
N VAL A 13 8.00 -27.11 12.80
CA VAL A 13 8.63 -27.35 14.11
C VAL A 13 8.07 -28.65 14.66
N PHE A 14 8.98 -29.54 15.07
CA PHE A 14 8.66 -30.86 15.61
C PHE A 14 9.01 -30.92 17.10
N ASP A 15 8.17 -31.60 17.86
CA ASP A 15 8.51 -32.01 19.22
C ASP A 15 9.63 -33.07 19.18
N GLU A 16 10.69 -32.84 19.94
CA GLU A 16 11.91 -33.66 19.90
C GLU A 16 11.68 -35.10 20.37
N ASN A 17 10.73 -35.31 21.29
CA ASN A 17 10.49 -36.61 21.90
C ASN A 17 9.53 -37.48 21.07
N THR A 18 8.51 -36.86 20.49
CA THR A 18 7.42 -37.55 19.78
C THR A 18 7.58 -37.50 18.26
N LEU A 19 8.48 -36.65 17.74
CA LEU A 19 8.63 -36.34 16.31
C LEU A 19 7.31 -35.91 15.65
N THR A 20 6.39 -35.35 16.44
CA THR A 20 5.12 -34.81 15.95
C THR A 20 5.28 -33.34 15.61
N CYS A 21 4.67 -32.91 14.50
CA CYS A 21 4.68 -31.50 14.12
C CYS A 21 3.77 -30.72 15.09
N ILE A 22 4.36 -29.84 15.90
CA ILE A 22 3.65 -29.01 16.88
C ILE A 22 3.30 -27.64 16.32
N TYR A 23 4.06 -27.16 15.34
CA TYR A 23 3.80 -25.89 14.67
C TYR A 23 4.21 -25.97 13.21
N SER A 24 3.41 -25.37 12.34
CA SER A 24 3.70 -25.31 10.90
C SER A 24 3.03 -24.08 10.31
N PRO A 25 3.80 -23.08 9.86
CA PRO A 25 3.24 -21.90 9.18
C PRO A 25 2.38 -22.29 7.98
N THR A 26 2.82 -23.30 7.21
CA THR A 26 2.11 -23.78 6.02
C THR A 26 0.79 -24.44 6.39
N ARG A 27 0.76 -25.32 7.41
CA ARG A 27 -0.48 -26.02 7.80
C ARG A 27 -1.49 -25.09 8.47
N MET A 28 -1.02 -24.04 9.15
CA MET A 28 -1.89 -23.06 9.82
C MET A 28 -2.43 -21.99 8.87
N ASN A 29 -1.78 -21.77 7.72
CA ASN A 29 -2.22 -20.77 6.76
C ASN A 29 -3.49 -21.21 6.00
N LYS A 30 -4.57 -20.46 6.20
CA LYS A 30 -5.87 -20.68 5.54
C LYS A 30 -5.94 -20.15 4.10
N TYR A 31 -5.01 -19.28 3.72
CA TYR A 31 -5.05 -18.56 2.45
C TYR A 31 -3.70 -18.62 1.74
N ILE A 32 -3.17 -19.83 1.54
CA ILE A 32 -1.96 -20.06 0.74
C ILE A 32 -2.27 -19.65 -0.70
N PRO A 33 -1.63 -18.60 -1.25
CA PRO A 33 -1.85 -18.19 -2.63
C PRO A 33 -1.21 -19.20 -3.58
N GLY A 34 -1.92 -19.55 -4.65
CA GLY A 34 -1.37 -20.36 -5.73
C GLY A 34 -2.13 -20.21 -7.03
N ILE A 35 -1.63 -20.88 -8.06
CA ILE A 35 -2.28 -20.97 -9.37
C ILE A 35 -2.78 -22.39 -9.57
N LEU A 36 -4.10 -22.53 -9.67
CA LEU A 36 -4.77 -23.81 -9.94
C LEU A 36 -4.78 -24.07 -11.45
N ASP A 37 -4.11 -25.13 -11.87
CA ASP A 37 -4.03 -25.57 -13.26
C ASP A 37 -5.05 -26.68 -13.54
N THR A 38 -6.09 -26.37 -14.31
CA THR A 38 -7.14 -27.34 -14.65
C THR A 38 -6.85 -28.15 -15.92
N ARG A 39 -5.64 -28.06 -16.48
CA ARG A 39 -5.28 -28.77 -17.73
C ARG A 39 -5.26 -30.28 -17.57
N PHE A 40 -4.87 -30.79 -16.40
CA PHE A 40 -4.74 -32.21 -16.10
C PHE A 40 -5.43 -32.57 -14.79
N MET A 41 -6.08 -33.73 -14.76
CA MET A 41 -6.74 -34.27 -13.56
C MET A 41 -5.83 -35.32 -12.92
N TYR A 42 -5.64 -35.22 -11.60
CA TYR A 42 -4.74 -36.07 -10.83
C TYR A 42 -5.47 -37.00 -9.85
N GLY A 43 -6.80 -37.08 -9.98
CA GLY A 43 -7.65 -37.92 -9.17
C GLY A 43 -8.98 -37.26 -8.88
N LYS A 44 -9.69 -37.79 -7.89
CA LYS A 44 -11.00 -37.32 -7.46
C LYS A 44 -11.09 -37.39 -5.95
N GLU A 45 -11.69 -36.38 -5.35
CA GLU A 45 -12.06 -36.39 -3.93
C GLU A 45 -13.56 -36.07 -3.84
N ASN A 46 -14.35 -37.05 -3.38
CA ASN A 46 -15.81 -37.01 -3.41
C ASN A 46 -16.36 -36.77 -4.83
N LYS A 47 -17.11 -35.67 -5.03
CA LYS A 47 -17.67 -35.26 -6.34
C LYS A 47 -16.75 -34.31 -7.12
N LYS A 48 -15.64 -33.84 -6.51
CA LYS A 48 -14.73 -32.85 -7.12
C LYS A 48 -13.49 -33.54 -7.70
N MET A 49 -12.98 -33.01 -8.80
CA MET A 49 -11.73 -33.50 -9.39
C MET A 49 -10.54 -32.82 -8.71
N LEU A 50 -9.43 -33.55 -8.59
CA LEU A 50 -8.18 -33.01 -8.06
C LEU A 50 -7.34 -32.45 -9.21
N TYR A 51 -6.90 -31.21 -9.05
CA TYR A 51 -6.06 -30.49 -10.00
C TYR A 51 -4.76 -30.05 -9.33
N MET A 52 -3.72 -29.82 -10.13
CA MET A 52 -2.45 -29.31 -9.62
C MET A 52 -2.60 -27.83 -9.27
N CYS A 53 -2.12 -27.44 -8.09
CA CYS A 53 -2.03 -26.07 -7.66
C CYS A 53 -0.57 -25.74 -7.35
N HIS A 54 -0.04 -24.69 -7.97
CA HIS A 54 1.33 -24.23 -7.79
C HIS A 54 1.35 -23.08 -6.78
N PRO A 55 1.88 -23.29 -5.55
CA PRO A 55 1.93 -22.23 -4.54
C PRO A 55 2.81 -21.06 -5.01
N ASP A 56 2.50 -19.84 -4.55
CA ASP A 56 3.35 -18.66 -4.85
C ASP A 56 4.74 -18.78 -4.20
N ASN A 57 4.78 -19.37 -3.01
CA ASN A 57 6.02 -19.69 -2.31
C ASN A 57 6.69 -20.90 -2.97
N LYS A 58 7.80 -20.65 -3.66
CA LYS A 58 8.59 -21.67 -4.38
C LYS A 58 9.24 -22.72 -3.48
N ALA A 59 9.34 -22.47 -2.18
CA ALA A 59 9.84 -23.45 -1.22
C ALA A 59 8.81 -24.56 -0.93
N LEU A 60 7.55 -24.36 -1.30
CA LEU A 60 6.49 -25.35 -1.14
C LEU A 60 6.37 -26.23 -2.38
N PRO A 61 6.13 -27.55 -2.22
CA PRO A 61 5.80 -28.41 -3.34
C PRO A 61 4.42 -28.05 -3.92
N PRO A 62 4.12 -28.46 -5.17
CA PRO A 62 2.76 -28.37 -5.71
C PRO A 62 1.75 -29.14 -4.86
N PHE A 63 0.49 -28.69 -4.85
CA PHE A 63 -0.61 -29.31 -4.11
C PHE A 63 -1.63 -29.91 -5.06
N TYR A 64 -2.32 -30.95 -4.64
CA TYR A 64 -3.60 -31.34 -5.24
C TYR A 64 -4.73 -30.58 -4.56
N VAL A 65 -5.53 -29.84 -5.33
CA VAL A 65 -6.66 -29.06 -4.82
C VAL A 65 -7.94 -29.51 -5.52
N ALA A 66 -8.95 -29.83 -4.71
CA ALA A 66 -10.25 -30.26 -5.20
C ALA A 66 -11.06 -29.07 -5.74
N TYR A 67 -11.44 -29.13 -7.02
CA TYR A 67 -12.24 -28.09 -7.67
C TYR A 67 -13.33 -28.70 -8.56
N GLN A 68 -14.43 -27.97 -8.69
CA GLN A 68 -15.50 -28.30 -9.62
C GLN A 68 -15.55 -27.18 -10.66
N ILE A 69 -15.20 -27.51 -11.90
CA ILE A 69 -15.27 -26.56 -13.00
C ILE A 69 -16.76 -26.25 -13.24
N PRO A 70 -17.19 -24.98 -13.20
CA PRO A 70 -18.54 -24.61 -13.54
C PRO A 70 -18.87 -25.05 -14.98
N PRO A 71 -20.12 -25.44 -15.28
CA PRO A 71 -20.51 -25.75 -16.66
C PRO A 71 -20.30 -24.50 -17.53
N GLN A 72 -19.42 -24.59 -18.51
CA GLN A 72 -19.10 -23.51 -19.45
C GLN A 72 -19.23 -24.02 -20.89
N PHE A 73 -19.68 -23.15 -21.79
CA PHE A 73 -19.89 -23.47 -23.21
C PHE A 73 -18.55 -23.68 -23.95
N GLU A 74 -17.51 -22.96 -23.54
CA GLU A 74 -16.15 -23.11 -24.06
C GLU A 74 -15.35 -24.12 -23.23
N LYS A 75 -14.79 -25.14 -23.90
CA LYS A 75 -13.90 -26.16 -23.29
C LYS A 75 -12.46 -25.65 -23.08
N LYS A 76 -12.24 -24.34 -22.98
CA LYS A 76 -10.88 -23.84 -22.77
C LYS A 76 -10.41 -24.29 -21.39
N LYS A 77 -9.29 -25.01 -21.34
CA LYS A 77 -8.66 -25.38 -20.07
C LYS A 77 -8.08 -24.11 -19.45
N LEU A 78 -8.66 -23.68 -18.34
CA LEU A 78 -8.33 -22.42 -17.69
C LEU A 78 -7.44 -22.66 -16.47
N SER A 79 -6.55 -21.72 -16.20
CA SER A 79 -5.86 -21.66 -14.92
C SER A 79 -6.40 -20.49 -14.10
N TYR A 80 -6.45 -20.67 -12.79
CA TYR A 80 -7.12 -19.73 -11.89
C TYR A 80 -6.16 -19.22 -10.82
N TYR A 81 -6.23 -17.93 -10.53
CA TYR A 81 -5.65 -17.39 -9.30
C TYR A 81 -6.53 -17.82 -8.12
N VAL A 82 -5.93 -18.48 -7.13
CA VAL A 82 -6.67 -19.01 -5.99
C VAL A 82 -5.93 -18.82 -4.67
N THR A 83 -6.67 -18.97 -3.58
CA THR A 83 -6.10 -19.36 -2.29
C THR A 83 -6.62 -20.73 -1.88
N PHE A 84 -5.81 -21.45 -1.11
CA PHE A 84 -6.18 -22.74 -0.55
C PHE A 84 -5.55 -22.93 0.84
N GLN A 85 -6.02 -23.92 1.58
CA GLN A 85 -5.44 -24.32 2.86
C GLN A 85 -5.00 -25.77 2.81
N PHE A 86 -3.96 -26.12 3.56
CA PHE A 86 -3.55 -27.52 3.73
C PHE A 86 -4.69 -28.35 4.34
N LYS A 87 -4.86 -29.59 3.86
CA LYS A 87 -5.84 -30.55 4.37
C LYS A 87 -5.17 -31.78 4.96
N HIS A 88 -4.41 -32.51 4.15
CA HIS A 88 -3.67 -33.71 4.56
C HIS A 88 -2.56 -34.02 3.53
N TRP A 89 -1.65 -34.95 3.83
CA TRP A 89 -0.58 -35.36 2.89
C TRP A 89 -0.43 -36.88 2.78
N ASN A 90 -1.53 -37.57 2.47
CA ASN A 90 -1.52 -39.02 2.26
C ASN A 90 -1.20 -39.45 0.81
N LEU A 91 -1.24 -38.53 -0.17
CA LEU A 91 -0.91 -38.79 -1.59
C LEU A 91 0.53 -38.40 -1.94
N GLN A 92 0.92 -38.54 -3.22
CA GLN A 92 2.23 -38.10 -3.72
C GLN A 92 2.48 -36.61 -3.41
N GLN A 93 1.50 -35.75 -3.73
CA GLN A 93 1.51 -34.33 -3.38
C GLN A 93 0.61 -34.07 -2.15
N PRO A 94 0.88 -32.99 -1.39
CA PRO A 94 -0.03 -32.56 -0.33
C PRO A 94 -1.39 -32.17 -0.92
N VAL A 95 -2.46 -32.42 -0.18
CA VAL A 95 -3.82 -32.10 -0.58
C VAL A 95 -4.27 -30.83 0.13
N GLY A 96 -4.83 -29.91 -0.64
CA GLY A 96 -5.40 -28.66 -0.15
C GLY A 96 -6.91 -28.55 -0.42
N THR A 97 -7.56 -27.71 0.37
CA THR A 97 -8.95 -27.28 0.14
C THR A 97 -8.94 -25.87 -0.40
N LEU A 98 -9.58 -25.65 -1.56
CA LEU A 98 -9.76 -24.31 -2.12
C LEU A 98 -10.50 -23.41 -1.12
N THR A 99 -9.98 -22.20 -0.87
CA THR A 99 -10.61 -21.23 0.01
C THR A 99 -11.18 -20.05 -0.76
N GLN A 100 -10.47 -19.51 -1.76
CA GLN A 100 -11.00 -18.47 -2.66
C GLN A 100 -10.56 -18.72 -4.10
N ASN A 101 -11.40 -18.28 -5.05
CA ASN A 101 -11.07 -18.24 -6.48
C ASN A 101 -11.23 -16.80 -6.96
N PHE A 102 -10.12 -16.17 -7.35
CA PHE A 102 -10.12 -14.79 -7.89
C PHE A 102 -10.47 -14.75 -9.38
N GLY A 103 -10.48 -15.90 -10.06
CA GLY A 103 -10.84 -16.04 -11.46
C GLY A 103 -9.66 -16.41 -12.36
N SER A 104 -9.91 -16.41 -13.67
CA SER A 104 -8.93 -16.81 -14.69
C SER A 104 -7.66 -15.96 -14.64
N ILE A 105 -6.49 -16.58 -14.83
CA ILE A 105 -5.22 -15.87 -14.94
C ILE A 105 -5.11 -14.98 -16.18
N ASP A 106 -5.97 -15.19 -17.17
CA ASP A 106 -5.99 -14.41 -18.41
C ASP A 106 -6.49 -12.98 -18.17
N VAL A 107 -7.40 -12.80 -17.22
CA VAL A 107 -7.94 -11.48 -16.82
C VAL A 107 -6.94 -10.78 -15.89
N LEU A 108 -6.68 -9.50 -16.15
CA LEU A 108 -5.61 -8.77 -15.49
C LEU A 108 -5.97 -8.40 -14.05
N GLU A 109 -7.21 -7.98 -13.85
CA GLU A 109 -7.77 -7.47 -12.61
C GLU A 109 -7.77 -8.56 -11.51
N HIS A 110 -7.98 -9.82 -11.88
CA HIS A 110 -7.87 -10.96 -10.97
C HIS A 110 -6.47 -11.10 -10.35
N SER A 111 -5.43 -10.64 -11.07
CA SER A 111 -4.06 -10.70 -10.54
C SER A 111 -3.82 -9.70 -9.41
N TYR A 112 -4.57 -8.60 -9.36
CA TYR A 112 -4.34 -7.53 -8.38
C TYR A 112 -4.71 -7.98 -6.97
N GLU A 113 -5.88 -8.61 -6.80
CA GLU A 113 -6.28 -9.19 -5.52
C GLU A 113 -5.38 -10.35 -5.12
N TYR A 114 -5.07 -11.26 -6.06
CA TYR A 114 -4.15 -12.37 -5.83
C TYR A 114 -2.80 -11.92 -5.26
N LEU A 115 -2.23 -10.83 -5.79
CA LEU A 115 -0.94 -10.31 -5.35
C LEU A 115 -0.95 -9.80 -3.90
N LEU A 116 -2.10 -9.38 -3.35
CA LEU A 116 -2.21 -9.02 -1.93
C LEU A 116 -1.90 -10.22 -1.04
N TYR A 117 -2.45 -11.39 -1.38
CA TYR A 117 -2.23 -12.64 -0.66
C TYR A 117 -0.78 -13.12 -0.79
N CYS A 118 -0.16 -12.94 -1.97
CA CYS A 118 1.27 -13.26 -2.16
C CYS A 118 2.21 -12.46 -1.25
N LYS A 119 1.76 -11.33 -0.73
CA LYS A 119 2.57 -10.41 0.09
C LYS A 119 2.06 -10.26 1.52
N SER A 120 1.11 -11.10 1.92
CA SER A 120 0.49 -11.04 3.25
C SER A 120 -0.13 -9.67 3.56
N LEU A 121 -0.70 -8.99 2.55
CA LEU A 121 -1.35 -7.67 2.68
C LEU A 121 -2.88 -7.77 2.70
N GLN A 122 -3.43 -8.98 2.66
CA GLN A 122 -4.86 -9.19 2.77
C GLN A 122 -5.36 -8.79 4.16
N GLY A 123 -6.59 -8.28 4.19
CA GLY A 123 -7.34 -8.06 5.42
C GLY A 123 -8.82 -8.01 5.10
N SER A 124 -9.67 -8.41 6.04
CA SER A 124 -11.11 -8.19 5.92
C SER A 124 -11.48 -6.90 6.65
N LEU A 125 -12.31 -6.06 6.02
CA LEU A 125 -12.92 -4.90 6.69
C LEU A 125 -14.29 -5.23 7.30
N GLN A 126 -14.74 -6.48 7.18
CA GLN A 126 -16.07 -6.90 7.63
C GLN A 126 -16.26 -6.78 9.14
N LEU A 127 -15.21 -7.09 9.93
CA LEU A 127 -15.27 -6.93 11.38
C LEU A 127 -15.45 -5.45 11.76
N MET A 128 -14.62 -4.57 11.18
CA MET A 128 -14.73 -3.12 11.37
C MET A 128 -16.11 -2.61 10.97
N GLN A 129 -16.63 -3.02 9.81
CA GLN A 129 -17.96 -2.65 9.35
C GLN A 129 -19.05 -3.05 10.35
N LYS A 130 -19.03 -4.31 10.77
CA LYS A 130 -20.02 -4.88 11.70
C LYS A 130 -20.00 -4.14 13.04
N GLU A 131 -18.81 -3.89 13.59
CA GLU A 131 -18.68 -3.23 14.89
C GLU A 131 -18.98 -1.72 14.81
N ALA A 132 -18.63 -1.05 13.71
CA ALA A 132 -18.96 0.35 13.48
C ALA A 132 -20.47 0.56 13.38
N LEU A 133 -21.18 -0.24 12.57
CA LEU A 133 -22.63 -0.11 12.37
C LEU A 133 -23.44 -0.21 13.67
N LYS A 134 -22.93 -0.93 14.68
CA LYS A 134 -23.56 -1.02 16.00
C LYS A 134 -23.44 0.27 16.82
N ARG A 135 -22.35 1.01 16.66
CA ARG A 135 -21.95 2.13 17.54
C ARG A 135 -22.16 3.51 16.92
N ILE A 136 -22.22 3.59 15.59
CA ILE A 136 -22.47 4.83 14.84
C ILE A 136 -23.76 5.56 15.25
N PRO A 137 -24.90 4.88 15.49
CA PRO A 137 -26.14 5.59 15.86
C PRO A 137 -26.00 6.47 17.11
N SER A 138 -25.11 6.10 18.04
CA SER A 138 -24.82 6.84 19.26
C SER A 138 -23.55 7.69 19.18
N PHE A 139 -22.85 7.70 18.04
CA PHE A 139 -21.60 8.42 17.89
C PHE A 139 -21.83 9.92 17.87
N GLN A 140 -21.18 10.63 18.79
CA GLN A 140 -21.17 12.08 18.86
C GLN A 140 -19.74 12.57 19.09
N ILE A 141 -19.44 13.73 18.51
CA ILE A 141 -18.15 14.38 18.71
C ILE A 141 -18.30 15.35 19.88
N ASP A 142 -17.79 14.90 21.02
CA ASP A 142 -17.64 15.66 22.25
C ASP A 142 -16.22 16.24 22.29
N LEU A 143 -16.05 17.38 21.62
CA LEU A 143 -14.84 18.19 21.58
C LEU A 143 -15.25 19.68 21.48
N PRO A 144 -14.40 20.63 21.93
CA PRO A 144 -14.69 22.05 21.83
C PRO A 144 -14.98 22.47 20.38
N PHE A 145 -16.11 23.16 20.17
CA PHE A 145 -16.46 23.67 18.84
C PHE A 145 -15.61 24.90 18.51
N ARG A 146 -15.00 24.89 17.32
CA ARG A 146 -14.28 26.03 16.76
C ARG A 146 -15.06 26.57 15.57
N ASP A 147 -15.51 27.82 15.69
CA ASP A 147 -16.18 28.54 14.61
C ASP A 147 -15.14 29.13 13.66
N ALA A 148 -14.84 28.40 12.60
CA ALA A 148 -13.88 28.79 11.57
C ALA A 148 -14.38 28.33 10.20
N ARG A 149 -14.10 29.12 9.16
CA ARG A 149 -14.38 28.73 7.78
C ARG A 149 -13.34 27.72 7.29
N VAL A 150 -13.54 26.45 7.62
CA VAL A 150 -12.64 25.36 7.22
C VAL A 150 -13.02 24.84 5.84
N PHE A 151 -12.06 24.74 4.93
CA PHE A 151 -12.25 24.14 3.60
C PHE A 151 -11.13 23.16 3.25
N THR A 152 -11.40 22.21 2.35
CA THR A 152 -10.40 21.23 1.87
C THR A 152 -10.04 21.51 0.42
N ILE A 153 -8.88 21.03 -0.04
CA ILE A 153 -8.46 21.09 -1.45
C ILE A 153 -7.85 19.74 -1.84
N ASP A 154 -8.50 19.02 -2.74
CA ASP A 154 -8.17 17.63 -3.05
C ASP A 154 -8.25 17.31 -4.55
N GLY A 155 -7.85 16.10 -4.93
CA GLY A 155 -8.08 15.60 -6.29
C GLY A 155 -9.57 15.38 -6.57
N LYS A 156 -9.98 15.45 -7.84
CA LYS A 156 -11.38 15.24 -8.26
C LYS A 156 -11.96 13.88 -7.85
N GLU A 157 -11.11 12.86 -7.76
CA GLU A 157 -11.48 11.49 -7.38
C GLU A 157 -11.23 11.19 -5.89
N SER A 158 -10.80 12.18 -5.10
CA SER A 158 -10.53 11.99 -3.68
C SER A 158 -11.83 11.81 -2.89
N MET A 159 -11.92 10.66 -2.22
CA MET A 159 -13.03 10.34 -1.29
C MET A 159 -12.65 10.54 0.18
N ASP A 160 -11.36 10.40 0.48
CA ASP A 160 -10.82 10.46 1.85
C ASP A 160 -10.13 11.82 1.99
N LEU A 161 -10.83 12.81 2.55
CA LEU A 161 -10.34 14.18 2.74
C LEU A 161 -9.73 14.25 4.14
N ASP A 162 -8.41 14.06 4.22
CA ASP A 162 -7.67 14.00 5.48
C ASP A 162 -7.46 15.39 6.10
N ASP A 163 -7.29 16.40 5.25
CA ASP A 163 -6.80 17.72 5.64
C ASP A 163 -7.68 18.88 5.16
N GLY A 164 -7.68 19.95 5.94
CA GLY A 164 -8.45 21.16 5.71
C GLY A 164 -7.69 22.39 6.21
N LEU A 165 -8.09 23.56 5.72
CA LEU A 165 -7.40 24.83 5.90
C LEU A 165 -8.39 25.91 6.35
N SER A 166 -7.90 26.87 7.12
CA SER A 166 -8.57 28.16 7.32
C SER A 166 -7.55 29.28 7.48
N ILE A 167 -7.96 30.51 7.21
CA ILE A 167 -7.16 31.70 7.46
C ILE A 167 -8.05 32.78 8.10
N ASP A 168 -7.49 33.53 9.04
CA ASP A 168 -8.11 34.71 9.63
C ASP A 168 -7.07 35.85 9.77
N ALA A 169 -7.45 36.94 10.43
CA ALA A 169 -6.59 38.12 10.60
C ALA A 169 -5.33 37.84 11.46
N GLU A 170 -5.36 36.83 12.32
CA GLU A 170 -4.29 36.53 13.27
C GLU A 170 -3.42 35.35 12.84
N LYS A 171 -4.01 34.37 12.14
CA LYS A 171 -3.35 33.09 11.89
C LYS A 171 -3.85 32.35 10.65
N ARG A 172 -3.04 31.38 10.24
CA ARG A 172 -3.39 30.30 9.31
C ARG A 172 -3.49 29.01 10.11
N SER A 173 -4.48 28.17 9.82
CA SER A 173 -4.70 26.92 10.56
C SER A 173 -4.75 25.72 9.62
N ILE A 174 -4.05 24.67 10.01
CA ILE A 174 -4.03 23.37 9.33
C ILE A 174 -4.86 22.39 10.17
N TYR A 175 -5.90 21.81 9.60
CA TYR A 175 -6.79 20.85 10.25
C TYR A 175 -6.52 19.47 9.67
N ILE A 176 -6.27 18.48 10.51
CA ILE A 176 -6.16 17.08 10.11
C ILE A 176 -7.24 16.28 10.83
N ALA A 177 -7.99 15.46 10.08
CA ALA A 177 -9.01 14.57 10.62
C ALA A 177 -8.46 13.75 11.80
N LEU A 178 -9.05 13.89 12.99
CA LEU A 178 -8.62 13.19 14.20
C LEU A 178 -9.14 11.75 14.22
N VAL A 179 -8.63 10.93 13.30
CA VAL A 179 -9.01 9.52 13.14
C VAL A 179 -8.86 8.69 14.43
N PRO A 180 -7.80 8.83 15.25
CA PRO A 180 -7.72 8.13 16.53
C PRO A 180 -8.93 8.34 17.44
N TYR A 181 -9.49 9.54 17.46
CA TYR A 181 -10.70 9.86 18.25
C TYR A 181 -11.91 9.07 17.79
N VAL A 182 -12.15 9.01 16.48
CA VAL A 182 -13.27 8.25 15.91
C VAL A 182 -13.11 6.76 16.20
N LEU A 183 -11.89 6.23 16.06
CA LEU A 183 -11.62 4.82 16.31
C LEU A 183 -11.79 4.44 17.77
N GLU A 184 -11.29 5.25 18.70
CA GLU A 184 -11.40 4.96 20.14
C GLU A 184 -12.87 5.07 20.60
N LYS A 185 -13.60 6.11 20.19
CA LYS A 185 -15.02 6.28 20.52
C LYS A 185 -15.92 5.19 19.95
N LEU A 186 -15.51 4.56 18.85
CA LEU A 186 -16.22 3.42 18.26
C LEU A 186 -15.62 2.07 18.67
N GLU A 187 -14.60 2.03 19.53
CA GLU A 187 -13.90 0.80 19.95
C GLU A 187 -13.37 -0.05 18.76
N LEU A 188 -12.84 0.61 17.73
CA LEU A 188 -12.43 -0.03 16.46
C LEU A 188 -10.92 -0.19 16.31
N THR A 189 -10.12 0.26 17.26
CA THR A 189 -8.65 0.25 17.17
C THR A 189 -8.08 -1.13 16.80
N ASP A 190 -8.61 -2.20 17.39
CA ASP A 190 -8.13 -3.57 17.15
C ASP A 190 -8.39 -4.06 15.71
N CYS A 191 -9.29 -3.41 14.98
CA CYS A 191 -9.54 -3.74 13.57
C CYS A 191 -8.42 -3.27 12.62
N LEU A 192 -7.48 -2.43 13.08
CA LEU A 192 -6.40 -1.87 12.25
C LEU A 192 -5.09 -2.66 12.30
N LEU A 193 -4.97 -3.64 13.19
CA LEU A 193 -3.71 -4.34 13.52
C LEU A 193 -2.99 -5.04 12.35
N ASN A 194 -3.66 -5.23 11.21
CA ASN A 194 -3.13 -5.98 10.06
C ASN A 194 -2.99 -5.13 8.78
N ARG A 195 -3.05 -3.80 8.86
CA ARG A 195 -2.99 -2.93 7.67
C ARG A 195 -2.07 -1.75 7.90
N ALA A 196 -1.19 -1.48 6.94
CA ALA A 196 -0.25 -0.36 7.00
C ALA A 196 -0.79 0.92 6.34
N ALA A 197 -1.42 0.78 5.16
CA ALA A 197 -1.89 1.91 4.36
C ALA A 197 -2.92 1.48 3.30
N ASN A 198 -3.57 2.46 2.67
CA ASN A 198 -4.31 2.27 1.42
C ASN A 198 -3.37 1.73 0.31
N ILE A 199 -3.89 0.85 -0.55
CA ILE A 199 -3.19 0.32 -1.72
C ILE A 199 -3.94 0.76 -2.97
N TYR A 200 -3.25 1.41 -3.91
CA TYR A 200 -3.87 1.92 -5.14
C TYR A 200 -3.49 1.03 -6.32
N PHE A 201 -4.46 0.31 -6.85
CA PHE A 201 -4.36 -0.39 -8.13
C PHE A 201 -4.89 0.48 -9.26
N PRO A 202 -4.57 0.14 -10.53
CA PRO A 202 -5.06 0.89 -11.69
C PRO A 202 -6.59 0.93 -11.82
N ASP A 203 -7.29 -0.12 -11.39
CA ASP A 203 -8.75 -0.26 -11.48
C ASP A 203 -9.47 0.16 -10.18
N LYS A 204 -8.81 0.05 -9.02
CA LYS A 204 -9.44 0.30 -7.72
C LYS A 204 -8.45 0.66 -6.61
N ARG A 205 -9.01 1.25 -5.57
CA ARG A 205 -8.35 1.47 -4.28
C ARG A 205 -8.75 0.39 -3.27
N ILE A 206 -7.77 -0.21 -2.61
CA ILE A 206 -7.97 -1.05 -1.42
C ILE A 206 -7.74 -0.19 -0.19
N SER A 207 -8.83 0.14 0.50
CA SER A 207 -8.77 1.00 1.69
C SER A 207 -8.22 0.29 2.93
N MET A 208 -7.47 1.02 3.74
CA MET A 208 -7.01 0.63 5.07
C MET A 208 -8.19 0.57 6.05
N MET A 209 -9.12 1.51 5.90
CA MET A 209 -10.29 1.68 6.75
C MET A 209 -11.56 1.35 5.97
N HIS A 210 -12.59 0.84 6.67
CA HIS A 210 -13.90 0.62 6.05
C HIS A 210 -14.52 1.97 5.65
N PRO A 211 -15.13 2.10 4.44
CA PRO A 211 -15.68 3.37 3.95
C PRO A 211 -16.63 4.08 4.92
N ILE A 212 -17.44 3.31 5.65
CA ILE A 212 -18.37 3.86 6.66
C ILE A 212 -17.60 4.62 7.76
N VAL A 213 -16.49 4.06 8.26
CA VAL A 213 -15.68 4.73 9.29
C VAL A 213 -14.89 5.88 8.69
N ALA A 214 -14.31 5.68 7.50
CA ALA A 214 -13.60 6.74 6.78
C ALA A 214 -14.50 7.97 6.54
N SER A 215 -15.78 7.78 6.24
CA SER A 215 -16.75 8.87 6.02
C SER A 215 -17.02 9.72 7.27
N LEU A 216 -16.89 9.14 8.47
CA LEU A 216 -17.02 9.85 9.75
C LEU A 216 -15.80 10.71 10.06
N CYS A 217 -14.64 10.32 9.53
CA CYS A 217 -13.37 11.04 9.69
C CYS A 217 -13.19 12.12 8.62
N SER A 218 -13.50 11.78 7.36
CA SER A 218 -13.25 12.60 6.18
C SER A 218 -13.92 13.96 6.30
N LEU A 219 -13.18 15.03 6.01
CA LEU A 219 -13.60 16.43 6.18
C LEU A 219 -14.63 16.87 5.13
N HIS A 220 -15.78 16.21 5.07
CA HIS A 220 -16.86 16.52 4.13
C HIS A 220 -17.65 17.78 4.51
N LYS A 221 -17.97 18.58 3.49
CA LYS A 221 -18.77 19.80 3.57
C LYS A 221 -20.06 19.60 4.36
N GLY A 222 -20.38 20.60 5.19
CA GLY A 222 -21.59 20.67 6.00
C GLY A 222 -21.57 19.77 7.24
N CYS A 223 -20.54 18.94 7.41
CA CYS A 223 -20.48 17.96 8.48
C CYS A 223 -19.56 18.40 9.62
N GLU A 224 -19.91 18.02 10.86
CA GLU A 224 -19.04 18.22 12.02
C GLU A 224 -17.95 17.14 12.09
N ARG A 225 -16.70 17.55 12.32
CA ARG A 225 -15.53 16.67 12.32
C ARG A 225 -14.56 16.99 13.44
N ALA A 226 -14.03 15.93 14.05
CA ALA A 226 -12.95 16.02 15.03
C ALA A 226 -11.63 16.25 14.29
N CYS A 227 -10.85 17.24 14.71
CA CYS A 227 -9.60 17.62 14.05
C CYS A 227 -8.48 17.82 15.08
N LEU A 228 -7.28 17.36 14.72
CA LEU A 228 -6.04 17.92 15.23
C LEU A 228 -5.76 19.19 14.44
N VAL A 229 -5.44 20.30 15.11
CA VAL A 229 -5.22 21.59 14.45
C VAL A 229 -3.87 22.15 14.83
N LEU A 230 -3.12 22.61 13.83
CA LEU A 230 -1.94 23.42 14.02
C LEU A 230 -2.24 24.86 13.60
N ASP A 231 -2.25 25.77 14.57
CA ASP A 231 -2.37 27.20 14.36
C ASP A 231 -0.98 27.82 14.11
N LEU A 232 -0.85 28.58 13.03
CA LEU A 232 0.35 29.30 12.60
C LEU A 232 0.08 30.81 12.70
N TYR A 233 0.52 31.43 13.80
CA TYR A 233 0.29 32.84 14.06
C TYR A 233 1.24 33.74 13.24
N HIS A 234 0.79 34.94 12.88
CA HIS A 234 1.61 35.90 12.14
C HIS A 234 2.87 36.36 12.90
N ASP A 235 2.88 36.24 14.24
CA ASP A 235 4.04 36.53 15.09
C ASP A 235 5.06 35.37 15.15
N GLY A 236 4.82 34.28 14.41
CA GLY A 236 5.68 33.10 14.35
C GLY A 236 5.40 32.06 15.42
N ARG A 237 4.44 32.27 16.33
CA ARG A 237 4.02 31.22 17.28
C ARG A 237 3.25 30.13 16.57
N GLU A 238 3.40 28.91 17.08
CA GLU A 238 2.72 27.72 16.58
C GLU A 238 2.07 26.98 17.74
N LYS A 239 0.81 26.55 17.58
CA LYS A 239 0.05 25.90 18.66
C LYS A 239 -0.78 24.73 18.14
N LEU A 240 -0.66 23.59 18.80
CA LEU A 240 -1.56 22.45 18.59
C LEU A 240 -2.81 22.54 19.44
N ASP A 241 -3.91 22.05 18.89
CA ASP A 241 -5.20 21.94 19.57
C ASP A 241 -6.01 20.75 19.02
N VAL A 242 -7.02 20.33 19.76
CA VAL A 242 -8.00 19.33 19.32
C VAL A 242 -9.39 19.92 19.42
N VAL A 243 -10.09 20.00 18.29
CA VAL A 243 -11.39 20.69 18.20
C VAL A 243 -12.38 19.93 17.32
N LYS A 244 -13.65 20.30 17.46
CA LYS A 244 -14.70 19.99 16.50
C LYS A 244 -14.94 21.19 15.58
N VAL A 245 -14.98 20.96 14.28
CA VAL A 245 -15.28 22.01 13.27
C VAL A 245 -16.42 21.57 12.37
N LYS A 246 -17.12 22.53 11.76
CA LYS A 246 -18.05 22.26 10.66
C LYS A 246 -17.40 22.67 9.34
N VAL A 247 -17.18 21.72 8.45
CA VAL A 247 -16.49 22.00 7.18
C VAL A 247 -17.40 22.84 6.28
N SER A 248 -16.87 23.94 5.76
CA SER A 248 -17.60 24.91 4.93
C SER A 248 -17.66 24.48 3.47
N ASP A 249 -16.53 24.03 2.92
CA ASP A 249 -16.41 23.67 1.51
C ASP A 249 -15.37 22.57 1.27
N ASN A 250 -15.57 21.77 0.22
CA ASN A 250 -14.54 20.88 -0.32
C ASN A 250 -14.23 21.33 -1.73
N PHE A 251 -12.98 21.68 -2.02
CA PHE A 251 -12.53 22.13 -3.34
C PHE A 251 -11.72 21.07 -4.06
N HIS A 252 -11.65 21.20 -5.38
CA HIS A 252 -10.69 20.49 -6.21
C HIS A 252 -9.49 21.36 -6.55
N TYR A 253 -8.31 20.75 -6.70
CA TYR A 253 -7.13 21.46 -7.17
C TYR A 253 -7.42 22.24 -8.46
N GLU A 254 -7.04 23.52 -8.46
CA GLU A 254 -7.13 24.45 -9.59
C GLU A 254 -8.55 24.67 -10.18
N GLU A 255 -9.63 24.31 -9.47
CA GLU A 255 -10.98 24.57 -9.98
C GLU A 255 -11.34 26.06 -9.88
N ASP A 256 -12.17 26.56 -10.82
CA ASP A 256 -12.54 27.98 -10.90
C ASP A 256 -13.10 28.54 -9.59
N ARG A 257 -13.90 27.74 -8.87
CA ARG A 257 -14.47 28.13 -7.57
C ARG A 257 -13.40 28.35 -6.51
N LEU A 258 -12.35 27.52 -6.49
CA LEU A 258 -11.21 27.67 -5.58
C LEU A 258 -10.42 28.92 -5.95
N LEU A 259 -10.15 29.11 -7.24
CA LEU A 259 -9.40 30.27 -7.72
C LEU A 259 -10.14 31.59 -7.43
N ALA A 260 -11.47 31.58 -7.35
CA ALA A 260 -12.27 32.74 -6.96
C ALA A 260 -12.41 32.91 -5.42
N ASP A 261 -11.98 31.94 -4.62
CA ASP A 261 -12.18 31.95 -3.17
C ASP A 261 -11.27 32.96 -2.45
N PRO A 262 -11.83 33.91 -1.66
CA PRO A 262 -11.04 34.94 -1.00
C PRO A 262 -9.98 34.41 -0.03
N ASP A 263 -10.29 33.33 0.69
CA ASP A 263 -9.38 32.75 1.69
C ASP A 263 -8.24 32.02 0.99
N TYR A 264 -8.53 31.29 -0.10
CA TYR A 264 -7.50 30.73 -0.96
C TYR A 264 -6.58 31.82 -1.54
N GLN A 265 -7.14 32.90 -2.07
CA GLN A 265 -6.35 34.03 -2.58
C GLN A 265 -5.48 34.68 -1.50
N ALA A 266 -5.93 34.69 -0.23
CA ALA A 266 -5.12 35.15 0.88
C ALA A 266 -3.92 34.23 1.15
N PHE A 267 -4.08 32.91 1.04
CA PHE A 267 -2.95 31.97 1.12
C PHE A 267 -1.92 32.19 -0.01
N MET A 268 -2.38 32.47 -1.23
CA MET A 268 -1.50 32.60 -2.41
C MET A 268 -0.57 33.82 -2.36
N LYS A 269 -0.90 34.85 -1.59
CA LYS A 269 -0.06 36.07 -1.43
C LYS A 269 1.33 35.80 -0.82
N HIS A 270 1.59 34.58 -0.34
CA HIS A 270 2.86 34.18 0.27
C HIS A 270 3.87 33.57 -0.70
N GLY A 271 3.77 33.83 -2.00
CA GLY A 271 4.73 33.35 -3.00
C GLY A 271 4.57 31.86 -3.34
N ILE A 272 3.35 31.34 -3.18
CA ILE A 272 2.98 29.97 -3.52
C ILE A 272 2.51 29.95 -4.98
N LYS A 273 2.96 28.98 -5.77
CA LYS A 273 2.69 28.90 -7.21
C LYS A 273 1.25 28.49 -7.52
N ASP A 274 0.78 27.42 -6.89
CA ASP A 274 -0.52 26.80 -7.16
C ASP A 274 -1.09 26.10 -5.91
N SER A 275 -2.32 25.59 -6.00
CA SER A 275 -3.00 24.91 -4.88
C SER A 275 -2.32 23.58 -4.50
N HIS A 276 -1.61 22.94 -5.43
CA HIS A 276 -0.81 21.74 -5.12
C HIS A 276 0.39 22.07 -4.23
N GLU A 277 1.11 23.16 -4.54
CA GLU A 277 2.21 23.63 -3.72
C GLU A 277 1.72 24.11 -2.33
N LEU A 278 0.57 24.81 -2.27
CA LEU A 278 -0.04 25.23 -1.01
C LEU A 278 -0.25 24.02 -0.09
N VAL A 279 -1.03 23.03 -0.53
CA VAL A 279 -1.34 21.85 0.28
C VAL A 279 -0.06 21.09 0.61
N SER A 280 0.83 20.85 -0.36
CA SER A 280 2.07 20.12 -0.10
C SER A 280 2.96 20.83 0.93
N SER A 281 3.06 22.16 0.89
CA SER A 281 3.92 22.93 1.80
C SER A 281 3.38 22.87 3.23
N LEU A 282 2.06 23.05 3.41
CA LEU A 282 1.40 22.98 4.72
C LEU A 282 1.44 21.57 5.31
N MET A 283 1.20 20.53 4.51
CA MET A 283 1.30 19.14 4.99
C MET A 283 2.74 18.79 5.42
N LYS A 284 3.75 19.27 4.68
CA LYS A 284 5.15 19.12 5.10
C LYS A 284 5.44 19.91 6.38
N HIS A 285 4.83 21.08 6.54
CA HIS A 285 4.99 21.94 7.71
C HIS A 285 4.48 21.28 9.00
N ILE A 286 3.22 20.84 9.02
CA ILE A 286 2.66 20.15 10.20
C ILE A 286 3.41 18.86 10.52
N ASN A 287 3.81 18.08 9.51
CA ASN A 287 4.62 16.87 9.70
C ASN A 287 5.99 17.16 10.36
N ARG A 288 6.66 18.25 9.97
CA ARG A 288 7.92 18.70 10.61
C ARG A 288 7.67 19.20 12.02
N TYR A 289 6.67 20.06 12.21
CA TYR A 289 6.33 20.60 13.52
C TYR A 289 6.03 19.47 14.51
N CYS A 290 5.11 18.56 14.15
CA CYS A 290 4.78 17.41 14.98
C CYS A 290 6.01 16.53 15.22
N GLY A 291 6.87 16.34 14.22
CA GLY A 291 8.11 15.58 14.38
C GLY A 291 9.08 16.19 15.39
N SER A 292 9.13 17.52 15.48
CA SER A 292 10.00 18.25 16.42
C SER A 292 9.52 18.21 17.88
N VAL A 293 8.21 18.09 18.10
CA VAL A 293 7.62 18.08 19.46
C VAL A 293 7.31 16.68 19.98
N LEU A 294 7.29 15.68 19.09
CA LEU A 294 7.00 14.29 19.41
C LEU A 294 8.28 13.58 19.91
N LYS A 295 8.24 13.06 21.14
CA LYS A 295 9.38 12.41 21.80
C LYS A 295 9.41 10.91 21.56
N LYS A 296 8.26 10.23 21.58
CA LYS A 296 8.13 8.77 21.40
C LYS A 296 7.35 8.44 20.13
N GLY A 297 7.77 9.01 19.00
CA GLY A 297 7.09 8.87 17.72
C GLY A 297 7.69 7.82 16.79
N ILE A 298 6.97 7.57 15.70
CA ILE A 298 7.54 6.98 14.49
C ILE A 298 7.87 8.11 13.53
N HIS A 299 9.14 8.22 13.16
CA HIS A 299 9.67 9.21 12.26
C HIS A 299 9.93 8.57 10.90
N LEU A 300 9.76 9.35 9.83
CA LEU A 300 10.12 8.94 8.48
C LEU A 300 11.52 9.47 8.17
N ASN A 301 12.51 8.59 8.20
CA ASN A 301 13.84 8.92 7.75
C ASN A 301 13.92 8.81 6.24
N ILE A 302 14.15 9.95 5.60
CA ILE A 302 14.35 10.07 4.17
C ILE A 302 15.85 10.10 3.93
N GLN A 303 16.42 8.97 3.55
CA GLN A 303 17.80 8.89 3.09
C GLN A 303 17.82 9.20 1.60
N LYS A 304 18.44 10.34 1.24
CA LYS A 304 18.81 10.60 -0.15
C LYS A 304 19.94 9.65 -0.50
N LYS A 305 19.81 8.90 -1.60
CA LYS A 305 20.97 8.17 -2.10
C LYS A 305 21.99 9.21 -2.60
N ASP A 306 23.23 9.10 -2.15
CA ASP A 306 24.33 10.04 -2.47
C ASP A 306 24.65 10.18 -3.97
N GLN A 307 23.95 9.44 -4.84
CA GLN A 307 24.46 9.16 -6.18
C GLN A 307 23.93 10.08 -7.27
N VAL A 308 22.77 10.76 -7.14
CA VAL A 308 22.27 11.63 -8.20
C VAL A 308 21.26 12.67 -7.71
N LEU A 309 21.55 13.97 -7.88
CA LEU A 309 20.57 15.06 -7.86
C LEU A 309 20.33 15.51 -9.31
N ASP A 310 19.24 15.03 -9.93
CA ASP A 310 18.85 15.43 -11.30
C ASP A 310 17.35 15.73 -11.34
N GLN A 311 17.00 16.92 -11.85
CA GLN A 311 15.63 17.45 -11.86
C GLN A 311 14.66 16.62 -12.71
N ARG A 312 15.17 15.72 -13.57
CA ARG A 312 14.35 14.79 -14.36
C ARG A 312 13.73 13.69 -13.51
N PHE A 313 14.25 13.43 -12.31
CA PHE A 313 13.66 12.48 -11.38
C PHE A 313 12.71 13.18 -10.40
N PRO A 314 11.54 12.62 -10.14
CA PRO A 314 10.73 13.05 -9.01
C PRO A 314 11.50 12.86 -7.70
N ASP A 315 11.41 13.82 -6.78
CA ASP A 315 12.11 13.78 -5.48
C ASP A 315 11.93 12.46 -4.71
N PHE A 316 10.70 11.92 -4.73
CA PHE A 316 10.38 10.67 -4.03
C PHE A 316 11.16 9.47 -4.58
N PHE A 317 11.56 9.52 -5.85
CA PHE A 317 12.29 8.45 -6.50
C PHE A 317 13.76 8.41 -6.06
N MET A 318 14.33 9.58 -5.72
CA MET A 318 15.70 9.71 -5.26
C MET A 318 15.90 9.35 -3.79
N SER A 319 14.82 9.07 -3.07
CA SER A 319 14.82 8.82 -1.64
C SER A 319 14.44 7.38 -1.28
N TYR A 320 15.22 6.79 -0.38
CA TYR A 320 14.74 5.66 0.41
C TYR A 320 14.08 6.21 1.68
N SER A 321 12.87 5.76 1.94
CA SER A 321 12.09 6.20 3.09
C SER A 321 11.85 5.00 4.01
N GLU A 322 12.30 5.09 5.25
CA GLU A 322 12.11 4.05 6.26
C GLU A 322 11.63 4.68 7.56
N TYR A 323 10.72 3.98 8.24
CA TYR A 323 10.28 4.40 9.56
C TYR A 323 11.27 3.97 10.63
N SER A 324 11.51 4.87 11.57
CA SER A 324 12.41 4.72 12.72
C SER A 324 11.77 5.36 13.97
N TYR A 325 12.33 5.12 15.15
CA TYR A 325 11.92 5.81 16.38
C TYR A 325 12.63 7.15 16.59
N SER A 326 13.56 7.50 15.71
CA SER A 326 14.34 8.73 15.80
C SER A 326 14.38 9.43 14.46
N GLY A 327 14.13 10.73 14.47
CA GLY A 327 14.18 11.61 13.30
C GLY A 327 13.50 12.94 13.58
N GLU A 328 13.48 13.82 12.58
CA GLU A 328 12.90 15.17 12.70
C GLU A 328 11.56 15.31 11.98
N TYR A 329 11.20 14.34 11.14
CA TYR A 329 10.00 14.37 10.32
C TYR A 329 9.09 13.20 10.69
N THR A 330 7.83 13.49 11.03
CA THR A 330 6.82 12.45 11.30
C THR A 330 5.64 12.61 10.36
N GLN A 331 4.92 11.53 10.08
CA GLN A 331 3.71 11.60 9.27
C GLN A 331 2.50 11.69 10.21
N VAL A 332 1.70 12.74 10.06
CA VAL A 332 0.42 12.93 10.77
C VAL A 332 -0.71 13.38 9.85
N SER A 333 -0.39 13.87 8.64
CA SER A 333 -1.30 14.57 7.73
C SER A 333 -2.24 13.68 6.91
N SER A 334 -2.20 12.35 7.06
CA SER A 334 -3.00 11.44 6.24
C SER A 334 -3.53 10.20 6.98
N PRO A 335 -4.20 10.38 8.13
CA PRO A 335 -4.56 9.30 9.02
C PRO A 335 -5.69 8.39 8.52
N ILE A 336 -6.51 8.79 7.55
CA ILE A 336 -7.53 7.90 6.96
C ILE A 336 -6.85 6.80 6.13
N ARG A 337 -5.68 7.08 5.57
CA ARG A 337 -4.99 6.23 4.59
C ARG A 337 -3.66 5.63 5.06
N ARG A 338 -3.14 5.99 6.24
CA ARG A 338 -1.87 5.49 6.78
C ARG A 338 -1.97 5.23 8.29
N LEU A 339 -1.59 4.04 8.71
CA LEU A 339 -1.61 3.63 10.12
C LEU A 339 -0.61 4.45 10.96
N VAL A 340 0.55 4.75 10.40
CA VAL A 340 1.61 5.50 11.09
C VAL A 340 1.13 6.88 11.54
N ASP A 341 0.30 7.55 10.74
CA ASP A 341 -0.30 8.84 11.08
C ASP A 341 -1.24 8.71 12.27
N ILE A 342 -2.07 7.66 12.31
CA ILE A 342 -2.95 7.38 13.45
C ILE A 342 -2.10 7.20 14.73
N MET A 343 -1.03 6.40 14.67
CA MET A 343 -0.13 6.16 15.81
C MET A 343 0.55 7.44 16.30
N ASN A 344 1.16 8.20 15.38
CA ASN A 344 1.85 9.43 15.71
C ASN A 344 0.90 10.48 16.27
N MET A 345 -0.30 10.63 15.68
CA MET A 345 -1.32 11.55 16.20
C MET A 345 -1.79 11.16 17.60
N THR A 346 -1.95 9.87 17.86
CA THR A 346 -2.38 9.36 19.17
C THR A 346 -1.33 9.69 20.22
N GLN A 347 -0.06 9.35 19.94
CA GLN A 347 1.05 9.65 20.84
C GLN A 347 1.27 11.15 21.04
N LEU A 348 1.17 11.93 19.96
CA LEU A 348 1.29 13.39 20.00
C LEU A 348 0.24 14.00 20.94
N CYS A 349 -1.01 13.55 20.86
CA CYS A 349 -2.07 14.06 21.72
C CYS A 349 -1.84 13.71 23.20
N ILE A 350 -1.29 12.53 23.49
CA ILE A 350 -0.92 12.13 24.85
C ILE A 350 0.22 13.00 25.38
N GLU A 351 1.32 13.13 24.63
CA GLU A 351 2.52 13.86 25.09
C GLU A 351 2.30 15.36 25.24
N GLN A 352 1.48 15.94 24.36
CA GLN A 352 1.14 17.36 24.37
C GLN A 352 -0.10 17.67 25.23
N ASN A 353 -0.66 16.67 25.92
CA ASN A 353 -1.88 16.79 26.75
C ASN A 353 -3.08 17.39 25.99
N LEU A 354 -3.23 17.06 24.70
CA LEU A 354 -4.33 17.55 23.86
C LEU A 354 -5.59 16.69 24.02
N PHE A 355 -5.42 15.37 24.17
CA PHE A 355 -6.53 14.44 24.38
C PHE A 355 -6.03 13.17 25.09
N PRO A 356 -6.74 12.67 26.13
CA PRO A 356 -6.29 11.55 26.95
C PRO A 356 -6.63 10.19 26.31
N PHE A 357 -6.01 9.87 25.16
CA PHE A 357 -6.16 8.55 24.53
C PHE A 357 -5.66 7.41 25.41
N HIS A 358 -6.21 6.21 25.22
CA HIS A 358 -5.76 5.04 25.96
C HIS A 358 -4.33 4.62 25.52
N PRO A 359 -3.32 4.60 26.41
CA PRO A 359 -1.91 4.37 26.01
C PRO A 359 -1.63 3.01 25.37
N GLU A 360 -2.43 1.98 25.67
CA GLU A 360 -2.27 0.66 25.07
C GLU A 360 -2.41 0.65 23.55
N VAL A 361 -3.14 1.62 22.99
CA VAL A 361 -3.28 1.75 21.53
C VAL A 361 -1.91 1.83 20.90
N CYS A 362 -1.06 2.78 21.32
CA CYS A 362 0.28 2.96 20.74
C CYS A 362 1.24 1.80 21.09
N LEU A 363 1.20 1.28 22.33
CA LEU A 363 2.08 0.20 22.79
C LEU A 363 1.98 -1.06 21.90
N ARG A 364 0.76 -1.39 21.44
CA ARG A 364 0.52 -2.58 20.59
C ARG A 364 1.15 -2.49 19.21
N PHE A 365 1.46 -1.28 18.73
CA PHE A 365 1.99 -1.06 17.40
C PHE A 365 3.47 -0.71 17.37
N TYR A 366 4.04 -0.21 18.47
CA TYR A 366 5.47 0.12 18.51
C TYR A 366 6.33 -1.12 18.24
N ASP A 367 6.04 -2.27 18.84
CA ASP A 367 6.85 -3.49 18.62
C ASP A 367 6.79 -4.06 17.17
N LYS A 368 6.02 -3.43 16.27
CA LYS A 368 5.79 -3.89 14.90
C LYS A 368 6.39 -2.99 13.83
N LEU A 369 7.35 -2.13 14.17
CA LEU A 369 7.98 -1.21 13.22
C LEU A 369 8.57 -1.94 11.99
N ASP A 370 9.21 -3.09 12.18
CA ASP A 370 9.76 -3.89 11.08
C ASP A 370 8.67 -4.47 10.18
N GLU A 371 7.58 -4.95 10.77
CA GLU A 371 6.40 -5.43 10.04
C GLU A 371 5.75 -4.29 9.24
N LEU A 372 5.66 -3.08 9.82
CA LEU A 372 5.13 -1.89 9.17
C LEU A 372 6.00 -1.49 7.97
N ASN A 373 7.32 -1.40 8.15
CA ASN A 373 8.27 -1.12 7.08
C ASN A 373 8.20 -2.17 5.97
N GLN A 374 8.11 -3.45 6.34
CA GLN A 374 7.96 -4.53 5.38
C GLN A 374 6.62 -4.46 4.62
N GLY A 375 5.53 -4.15 5.31
CA GLY A 375 4.21 -3.91 4.71
C GLY A 375 4.26 -2.78 3.68
N MET A 376 4.85 -1.65 4.03
CA MET A 376 4.99 -0.50 3.11
C MET A 376 5.86 -0.82 1.89
N ARG A 377 6.97 -1.58 2.06
CA ARG A 377 7.77 -2.07 0.93
C ARG A 377 6.97 -2.99 0.02
N ASN A 378 6.20 -3.92 0.60
CA ASN A 378 5.34 -4.82 -0.16
C ASN A 378 4.25 -4.06 -0.93
N ILE A 379 3.62 -3.04 -0.32
CA ILE A 379 2.64 -2.17 -0.96
C ILE A 379 3.26 -1.48 -2.19
N LYS A 380 4.40 -0.80 -2.02
CA LYS A 380 5.12 -0.13 -3.13
C LYS A 380 5.45 -1.10 -4.27
N GLN A 381 5.91 -2.32 -3.93
CA GLN A 381 6.23 -3.35 -4.93
C GLN A 381 5.01 -3.79 -5.75
N ILE A 382 3.86 -4.05 -5.10
CA ILE A 382 2.65 -4.45 -5.84
C ILE A 382 2.12 -3.30 -6.68
N GLN A 383 2.08 -2.08 -6.16
CA GLN A 383 1.60 -0.93 -6.93
C GLN A 383 2.44 -0.70 -8.18
N SER A 384 3.78 -0.73 -8.05
CA SER A 384 4.68 -0.64 -9.22
C SER A 384 4.45 -1.78 -10.21
N LYS A 385 4.26 -3.01 -9.72
CA LYS A 385 4.02 -4.20 -10.57
C LYS A 385 2.68 -4.14 -11.32
N THR A 386 1.61 -3.75 -10.63
CA THR A 386 0.26 -3.66 -11.20
C THR A 386 0.15 -2.50 -12.19
N LYS A 387 0.86 -1.39 -11.93
CA LYS A 387 1.03 -0.31 -12.91
C LYS A 387 1.66 -0.80 -14.21
N TRP A 388 2.72 -1.62 -14.14
CA TRP A 388 3.29 -2.24 -15.35
C TRP A 388 2.33 -3.19 -16.05
N PHE A 389 1.61 -4.01 -15.29
CA PHE A 389 0.60 -4.92 -15.83
C PHE A 389 -0.46 -4.18 -16.65
N HIS A 390 -1.01 -3.10 -16.09
CA HIS A 390 -2.02 -2.26 -16.77
C HIS A 390 -1.46 -1.51 -17.97
N HIS A 391 -0.24 -1.00 -17.83
CA HIS A 391 0.41 -0.28 -18.92
C HIS A 391 0.69 -1.19 -20.12
N LEU A 392 1.17 -2.42 -19.88
CA LEU A 392 1.45 -3.39 -20.94
C LEU A 392 0.20 -4.01 -21.57
N SER A 393 -0.93 -4.03 -20.85
CA SER A 393 -2.20 -4.46 -21.44
C SER A 393 -2.79 -3.41 -22.38
N THR A 394 -2.49 -2.13 -22.17
CA THR A 394 -3.00 -1.00 -22.97
C THR A 394 -2.05 -0.58 -24.09
N HIS A 395 -0.73 -0.71 -23.91
CA HIS A 395 0.30 -0.25 -24.85
C HIS A 395 1.24 -1.39 -25.24
N LYS A 396 0.87 -2.16 -26.27
CA LYS A 396 1.64 -3.31 -26.74
C LYS A 396 2.85 -2.87 -27.57
N ASN A 397 3.98 -3.56 -27.39
CA ASN A 397 5.20 -3.44 -28.20
C ASN A 397 5.87 -2.05 -28.26
N GLN A 398 5.49 -1.12 -27.40
CA GLN A 398 6.08 0.22 -27.36
C GLN A 398 7.48 0.21 -26.74
N ILE A 399 8.37 1.03 -27.30
CA ILE A 399 9.71 1.32 -26.77
C ILE A 399 9.65 2.64 -26.01
N TYR A 400 10.36 2.71 -24.89
CA TYR A 400 10.39 3.89 -24.03
C TYR A 400 11.82 4.38 -23.83
N THR A 401 11.96 5.69 -23.65
CA THR A 401 13.19 6.28 -23.13
C THR A 401 13.21 6.13 -21.61
N ALA A 402 14.26 5.52 -21.08
CA ALA A 402 14.48 5.34 -19.66
C ALA A 402 15.78 6.03 -19.25
N ILE A 403 15.83 6.54 -18.02
CA ILE A 403 17.01 7.19 -17.45
C ILE A 403 17.64 6.23 -16.44
N VAL A 404 18.94 5.97 -16.57
CA VAL A 404 19.70 5.11 -15.65
C VAL A 404 19.84 5.80 -14.30
N TYR A 405 19.28 5.19 -13.26
CA TYR A 405 19.25 5.76 -11.92
C TYR A 405 20.34 5.20 -11.00
N SER A 406 20.48 3.87 -10.95
CA SER A 406 21.47 3.24 -10.05
C SER A 406 22.11 2.02 -10.71
N LYS A 407 23.36 1.76 -10.36
CA LYS A 407 24.15 0.57 -10.75
C LYS A 407 24.53 -0.20 -9.49
N GLU A 408 24.18 -1.48 -9.45
CA GLU A 408 24.51 -2.41 -8.36
C GLU A 408 25.18 -3.66 -8.94
N MET A 409 26.10 -4.28 -8.21
CA MET A 409 26.65 -5.57 -8.62
C MET A 409 25.57 -6.65 -8.52
N SER A 410 25.37 -7.41 -9.60
CA SER A 410 24.33 -8.44 -9.66
C SER A 410 24.76 -9.69 -8.91
N THR A 411 23.83 -10.33 -8.21
CA THR A 411 24.05 -11.66 -7.59
C THR A 411 24.02 -12.81 -8.60
N LYS A 412 23.76 -12.54 -9.89
CA LYS A 412 23.54 -13.56 -10.93
C LYS A 412 24.79 -14.00 -11.68
N GLY A 413 25.97 -13.46 -11.37
CA GLY A 413 27.21 -13.84 -12.04
C GLY A 413 28.28 -12.75 -11.92
N ARG A 414 29.52 -13.11 -12.26
CA ARG A 414 30.62 -12.15 -12.45
C ARG A 414 30.30 -11.26 -13.66
N ASP A 415 30.65 -9.98 -13.57
CA ASP A 415 30.51 -8.99 -14.65
C ASP A 415 29.06 -8.75 -15.14
N ILE A 416 28.08 -9.02 -14.28
CA ILE A 416 26.69 -8.63 -14.51
C ILE A 416 26.34 -7.48 -13.57
N TRP A 417 25.84 -6.40 -14.15
CA TRP A 417 25.33 -5.26 -13.43
C TRP A 417 23.81 -5.33 -13.34
N LYS A 418 23.27 -4.88 -12.22
CA LYS A 418 21.84 -4.63 -12.04
C LYS A 418 21.64 -3.12 -12.08
N TYR A 419 20.92 -2.65 -13.07
CA TYR A 419 20.52 -1.25 -13.18
C TYR A 419 19.09 -1.06 -12.72
N THR A 420 18.83 0.04 -12.02
CA THR A 420 17.47 0.57 -11.83
C THR A 420 17.28 1.71 -12.83
N LEU A 421 16.19 1.65 -13.59
CA LEU A 421 15.86 2.63 -14.63
C LEU A 421 14.53 3.31 -14.27
N TYR A 422 14.45 4.61 -14.51
CA TYR A 422 13.22 5.38 -14.41
C TYR A 422 12.67 5.63 -15.81
N ILE A 423 11.36 5.43 -16.01
CA ILE A 423 10.69 5.73 -17.29
C ILE A 423 9.74 6.91 -17.06
N PRO A 424 10.12 8.15 -17.41
CA PRO A 424 9.32 9.34 -17.13
C PRO A 424 7.89 9.28 -17.68
N SER A 425 7.71 8.80 -18.91
CA SER A 425 6.40 8.71 -19.57
C SER A 425 5.43 7.76 -18.87
N VAL A 426 5.96 6.76 -18.15
CA VAL A 426 5.15 5.82 -17.35
C VAL A 426 5.06 6.30 -15.90
N GLY A 427 5.99 7.13 -15.44
CA GLY A 427 6.16 7.48 -14.02
C GLY A 427 6.37 6.24 -13.16
N ASN A 428 7.16 5.28 -13.64
CA ASN A 428 7.44 4.02 -12.96
C ASN A 428 8.89 3.57 -13.24
N THR A 429 9.32 2.53 -12.54
CA THR A 429 10.71 2.08 -12.57
C THR A 429 10.78 0.60 -12.88
N CYS A 430 11.95 0.18 -13.34
CA CYS A 430 12.25 -1.22 -13.57
C CYS A 430 13.69 -1.53 -13.21
N SER A 431 13.98 -2.82 -13.02
CA SER A 431 15.36 -3.29 -12.89
C SER A 431 15.74 -4.18 -14.07
N VAL A 432 16.93 -3.96 -14.61
CA VAL A 432 17.51 -4.73 -15.71
C VAL A 432 18.85 -5.30 -15.28
N HIS A 433 19.12 -6.55 -15.66
CA HIS A 433 20.43 -7.16 -15.48
C HIS A 433 21.12 -7.25 -16.84
N THR A 434 22.36 -6.78 -16.93
CA THR A 434 23.11 -6.75 -18.18
C THR A 434 24.61 -6.74 -17.90
N SER A 435 25.40 -7.34 -18.77
CA SER A 435 26.87 -7.23 -18.76
C SER A 435 27.34 -5.89 -19.34
N ASN A 436 26.48 -5.16 -20.03
CA ASN A 436 26.83 -3.88 -20.62
C ASN A 436 26.96 -2.80 -19.52
N GLU A 437 27.89 -1.89 -19.75
CA GLU A 437 28.12 -0.73 -18.91
C GLU A 437 27.22 0.41 -19.40
N TYR A 438 26.45 1.00 -18.49
CA TYR A 438 25.68 2.21 -18.75
C TYR A 438 26.00 3.24 -17.68
N GLU A 439 26.20 4.48 -18.12
CA GLU A 439 26.47 5.59 -17.21
C GLU A 439 25.20 5.96 -16.46
N ILE A 440 25.34 6.30 -15.18
CA ILE A 440 24.24 6.89 -14.41
C ILE A 440 23.84 8.20 -15.11
N LEU A 441 22.54 8.51 -15.17
CA LEU A 441 21.93 9.62 -15.91
C LEU A 441 21.84 9.49 -17.43
N SER A 442 22.46 8.46 -18.02
CA SER A 442 22.31 8.21 -19.45
C SER A 442 20.88 7.78 -19.80
N GLU A 443 20.45 8.15 -21.00
CA GLU A 443 19.18 7.71 -21.57
C GLU A 443 19.39 6.42 -22.37
N VAL A 444 18.51 5.45 -22.13
CA VAL A 444 18.54 4.14 -22.77
C VAL A 444 17.16 3.78 -23.31
N ALA A 445 17.13 3.03 -24.40
CA ALA A 445 15.87 2.51 -24.93
C ALA A 445 15.48 1.25 -24.15
N ILE A 446 14.22 1.17 -23.73
CA ILE A 446 13.69 0.01 -23.03
C ILE A 446 12.41 -0.51 -23.69
N LYS A 447 12.37 -1.82 -23.91
CA LYS A 447 11.17 -2.51 -24.40
C LYS A 447 10.66 -3.46 -23.32
N PRO A 448 9.51 -3.18 -22.69
CA PRO A 448 8.90 -4.06 -21.71
C PRO A 448 8.11 -5.19 -22.39
N PHE A 449 8.13 -6.37 -21.77
CA PHE A 449 7.45 -7.56 -22.23
C PHE A 449 6.74 -8.25 -21.06
N LEU A 450 5.52 -8.71 -21.30
CA LEU A 450 4.79 -9.53 -20.35
C LEU A 450 4.92 -11.01 -20.72
N PHE A 451 5.57 -11.77 -19.86
CA PHE A 451 5.74 -13.22 -20.01
C PHE A 451 4.88 -13.96 -18.99
N MET A 452 4.43 -15.16 -19.37
CA MET A 452 3.86 -16.13 -18.44
C MET A 452 4.91 -17.20 -18.17
N ASP A 453 5.27 -17.41 -16.90
CA ASP A 453 6.17 -18.49 -16.51
C ASP A 453 5.50 -19.84 -16.79
N GLU A 454 6.06 -20.69 -17.63
CA GLU A 454 5.38 -21.93 -18.06
C GLU A 454 5.17 -22.94 -16.92
N TYR A 455 6.05 -22.93 -15.91
CA TYR A 455 6.01 -23.88 -14.80
C TYR A 455 5.05 -23.42 -13.70
N ASN A 456 5.12 -22.14 -13.30
CA ASN A 456 4.29 -21.61 -12.21
C ASN A 456 3.08 -20.81 -12.71
N LEU A 457 2.93 -20.64 -14.03
CA LEU A 457 1.86 -19.87 -14.70
C LEU A 457 1.76 -18.39 -14.26
N LYS A 458 2.83 -17.87 -13.67
CA LYS A 458 2.86 -16.52 -13.08
C LYS A 458 3.27 -15.48 -14.12
N LYS A 459 2.47 -14.41 -14.24
CA LYS A 459 2.80 -13.22 -15.05
C LYS A 459 4.06 -12.54 -14.51
N LYS A 460 5.02 -12.26 -15.39
CA LYS A 460 6.29 -11.57 -15.12
C LYS A 460 6.52 -10.49 -16.17
N VAL A 461 6.91 -9.31 -15.70
CA VAL A 461 7.39 -8.25 -16.61
C VAL A 461 8.90 -8.43 -16.75
N ARG A 462 9.37 -8.42 -17.99
CA ARG A 462 10.79 -8.38 -18.35
C ARG A 462 11.03 -7.16 -19.22
N PHE A 463 12.27 -6.73 -19.24
CA PHE A 463 12.66 -5.52 -19.95
C PHE A 463 13.91 -5.84 -20.76
N GLN A 464 13.87 -5.51 -22.05
CA GLN A 464 15.04 -5.50 -22.91
C GLN A 464 15.58 -4.08 -22.94
N ILE A 465 16.88 -3.93 -22.71
CA ILE A 465 17.60 -2.67 -22.84
C ILE A 465 18.34 -2.66 -24.17
N GLY A 466 18.25 -1.55 -24.90
CA GLY A 466 18.95 -1.32 -26.15
C GLY A 466 19.61 0.07 -26.16
N LEU A 467 20.63 0.22 -27.00
CA LEU A 467 21.16 1.52 -27.38
C LEU A 467 20.13 2.20 -28.30
N GLY A 468 20.07 3.54 -28.26
CA GLY A 468 18.98 4.38 -28.76
C GLY A 468 18.40 4.04 -30.14
N ILE A 469 17.17 4.51 -30.33
CA ILE A 469 16.29 4.40 -31.51
C ILE A 469 17.11 4.26 -32.82
N THR A 470 17.30 3.03 -33.25
CA THR A 470 17.48 2.72 -34.68
C THR A 470 16.23 1.96 -35.10
N GLN A 471 15.66 2.40 -36.22
CA GLN A 471 14.36 2.01 -36.77
C GLN A 471 14.21 0.52 -37.15
N ASP A 472 15.12 -0.36 -36.75
CA ASP A 472 15.16 -1.74 -37.22
C ASP A 472 15.06 -2.73 -36.05
N LEU A 473 13.85 -2.91 -35.54
CA LEU A 473 13.49 -4.08 -34.71
C LEU A 473 12.14 -4.66 -35.17
N GLU A 474 11.99 -4.85 -36.49
CA GLU A 474 10.93 -5.70 -37.07
C GLU A 474 11.38 -7.13 -37.38
N SER A 475 12.63 -7.50 -37.10
CA SER A 475 13.10 -8.87 -37.21
C SER A 475 13.67 -9.31 -35.88
N PHE A 476 12.88 -10.09 -35.12
CA PHE A 476 13.25 -11.31 -34.37
C PHE A 476 12.15 -11.71 -33.40
#